data_AF-A0A2V9KCI2-F1
#
_entry.id   AF-A0A2V9KCI2-F1
#
_cell.length_a   1.000
_cell.length_b   1.000
_cell.length_c   1.000
_cell.angle_alpha   90.00
_cell.angle_beta   90.00
_cell.angle_gamma   90.00
#
_symmetry.space_group_name_H-M   'P 1'
#
loop_
_entity.id
_entity.type
_entity.pdbx_description
1 polymer ?
#
loop_
_entity_poly.entity_id
_entity_poly.type
_entity_poly.pdbx_seq_one_letter_code
_entity_poly.pdbx_strand_id
1 'polypeptide(L)' 'MQRQTTRTKHKHYVLDEAKIRQAQELLGTATETETIERALDEVIRERERNRRAWAAIERRLKSRVQVRGRFQPAE' A
#
# COMPACT_ATOMS: atom_id res chain seq x y z
N MET A 1 7.02 -16.13 -12.92
CA MET A 1 7.27 -14.95 -12.06
C MET A 1 7.80 -13.84 -12.96
N GLN A 2 7.06 -12.74 -13.12
CA GLN A 2 7.53 -11.63 -13.97
C GLN A 2 8.70 -10.94 -13.26
N ARG A 3 9.88 -10.99 -13.86
CA ARG A 3 11.08 -10.32 -13.36
C ARG A 3 10.98 -8.87 -13.83
N GLN A 4 10.57 -7.96 -12.94
CA GLN A 4 10.63 -6.53 -13.25
C GLN A 4 12.10 -6.18 -13.52
N THR A 5 12.38 -5.65 -14.69
CA THR A 5 13.69 -5.08 -15.03
C THR A 5 13.84 -3.78 -14.24
N THR A 6 14.52 -3.85 -13.11
CA THR A 6 14.82 -2.67 -12.29
C THR A 6 15.73 -1.74 -13.08
N ARG A 7 15.21 -0.59 -13.53
CA ARG A 7 16.03 0.45 -14.15
C ARG A 7 16.70 1.25 -13.04
N THR A 8 17.65 0.62 -12.36
CA THR A 8 18.39 1.22 -11.24
C THR A 8 19.18 2.41 -11.76
N LYS A 9 18.93 3.59 -11.18
CA LYS A 9 19.71 4.81 -11.46
C LYS A 9 20.36 5.25 -10.16
N HIS A 10 21.66 5.47 -10.17
CA HIS A 10 22.35 6.10 -9.05
C HIS A 10 21.85 7.54 -8.90
N LYS A 11 21.46 7.89 -7.67
CA LYS A 11 21.00 9.23 -7.31
C LYS A 11 21.72 9.65 -6.05
N HIS A 12 22.15 10.90 -6.00
CA HIS A 12 22.77 11.50 -4.82
C HIS A 12 21.71 12.31 -4.08
N TYR A 13 21.13 11.71 -3.04
CA TYR A 13 20.17 12.37 -2.17
C TYR A 13 20.85 12.73 -0.84
N VAL A 14 20.49 13.89 -0.28
CA VAL A 14 20.80 14.21 1.11
C VAL A 14 19.64 13.69 1.95
N LEU A 15 19.92 12.67 2.76
CA LEU A 15 18.94 12.01 3.62
C LEU A 15 19.36 12.14 5.08
N ASP A 16 18.38 12.06 5.96
CA ASP A 16 18.60 12.04 7.41
C ASP A 16 19.08 10.65 7.84
N GLU A 17 20.36 10.53 8.19
CA GLU A 17 21.00 9.27 8.56
C GLU A 17 20.30 8.59 9.75
N ALA A 18 19.81 9.35 10.73
CA ALA A 18 19.13 8.79 11.89
C ALA A 18 17.84 8.06 11.49
N LYS A 19 17.09 8.62 10.53
CA LYS A 19 15.88 7.98 10.00
C LYS A 19 16.21 6.73 9.19
N ILE A 20 17.31 6.73 8.44
CA ILE A 20 17.75 5.56 7.68
C ILE A 20 18.16 4.42 8.62
N ARG A 21 18.92 4.71 9.69
CA ARG A 21 19.27 3.70 10.70
C ARG A 21 18.05 3.13 11.41
N GLN A 22 17.11 3.99 11.82
CA GLN A 22 15.86 3.53 12.44
C GLN A 22 15.07 2.62 11.47
N ALA A 23 15.00 2.99 10.19
CA ALA A 23 14.35 2.17 9.18
C ALA A 23 15.10 0.84 8.94
N GLN A 24 16.44 0.84 8.99
CA GLN A 24 17.25 -0.39 8.88
C GLN A 24 16.93 -1.38 9.99
N GLU A 25 16.87 -0.90 11.24
CA GLU A 25 16.53 -1.73 12.40
C GLU A 25 15.10 -2.27 12.30
N LEU A 26 14.14 -1.42 11.93
CA LEU A 26 12.73 -1.81 11.82
C LEU A 26 12.48 -2.80 10.68
N LEU A 27 13.18 -2.65 9.56
CA LEU A 27 13.02 -3.50 8.37
C LEU A 27 13.98 -4.70 8.33
N GLY A 28 14.93 -4.77 9.27
CA GLY A 28 15.95 -5.82 9.34
C GLY A 28 16.84 -5.88 8.09
N THR A 29 17.22 -4.72 7.55
CA THR A 29 17.98 -4.60 6.30
C THR A 29 19.46 -4.33 6.55
N ALA A 30 20.32 -4.88 5.69
CA ALA A 30 21.76 -4.78 5.87
C ALA A 30 22.35 -3.48 5.29
N THR A 31 21.68 -2.86 4.32
CA THR A 31 22.20 -1.68 3.61
C THR A 31 21.16 -0.57 3.50
N GLU A 32 21.61 0.69 3.38
CA GLU A 32 20.73 1.84 3.17
C GLU A 32 19.90 1.68 1.89
N THR A 33 20.52 1.22 0.80
CA THR A 33 19.82 0.96 -0.47
C THR A 33 18.71 -0.08 -0.29
N GLU A 34 18.99 -1.21 0.35
CA GLU A 34 17.97 -2.24 0.62
C GLU A 34 16.84 -1.67 1.48
N THR A 35 17.18 -0.83 2.47
CA THR A 35 16.22 -0.17 3.36
C THR A 35 15.27 0.72 2.59
N ILE A 36 15.81 1.56 1.70
CA ILE A 36 15.02 2.48 0.87
C ILE A 36 14.12 1.70 -0.08
N GLU A 37 14.66 0.70 -0.78
CA GLU A 37 13.86 -0.12 -1.71
C GLU A 37 12.74 -0.88 -0.99
N ARG A 38 13.02 -1.51 0.17
CA ARG A 38 11.99 -2.21 0.96
C ARG A 38 10.95 -1.26 1.54
N ALA A 39 11.36 -0.08 2.01
CA ALA A 39 10.43 0.92 2.53
C ALA A 39 9.47 1.42 1.44
N LEU A 40 9.98 1.65 0.23
CA LEU A 40 9.16 2.02 -0.93
C LEU A 40 8.17 0.92 -1.29
N ASP A 41 8.65 -0.33 -1.35
CA ASP A 41 7.80 -1.50 -1.60
C ASP A 41 6.65 -1.61 -0.59
N GLU A 42 6.94 -1.43 0.71
CA GLU A 42 5.93 -1.55 1.76
C GLU A 42 4.88 -0.43 1.67
N VAL A 43 5.29 0.81 1.43
CA VAL A 43 4.36 1.94 1.25
C VAL A 43 3.46 1.75 0.03
N ILE A 44 4.01 1.25 -1.09
CA ILE A 44 3.23 0.96 -2.31
C ILE A 44 2.20 -0.13 -2.01
N ARG A 45 2.64 -1.25 -1.43
CA ARG A 45 1.76 -2.38 -1.08
C ARG A 45 0.67 -1.94 -0.12
N GLU A 46 1.00 -1.13 0.88
CA GLU A 46 0.05 -0.64 1.85
C GLU A 46 -1.00 0.26 1.21
N ARG A 47 -0.58 1.16 0.31
CA ARG A 47 -1.53 2.00 -0.43
C ARG A 47 -2.47 1.17 -1.29
N GLU A 48 -1.98 0.10 -1.92
CA GLU A 48 -2.83 -0.81 -2.69
C GLU A 48 -3.80 -1.61 -1.81
N ARG A 49 -3.34 -2.14 -0.66
CA ARG A 49 -4.20 -2.83 0.32
C ARG A 49 -5.34 -1.92 0.77
N ASN A 50 -5.00 -0.69 1.15
CA ASN A 50 -5.98 0.30 1.60
C ASN A 50 -6.98 0.65 0.50
N ARG A 51 -6.53 0.84 -0.75
CA ARG A 51 -7.43 1.07 -1.88
C ARG A 51 -8.43 -0.08 -2.06
N ARG A 52 -7.97 -1.33 -1.99
CA ARG A 52 -8.83 -2.52 -2.14
C ARG A 52 -9.83 -2.64 -0.99
N ALA A 53 -9.39 -2.37 0.24
CA ALA A 53 -10.25 -2.39 1.42
C ALA A 53 -11.37 -1.36 1.30
N TRP A 54 -11.05 -0.12 0.93
CA TRP A 54 -12.06 0.93 0.69
C TRP A 54 -13.05 0.57 -0.43
N ALA A 55 -12.58 0.02 -1.54
CA ALA A 55 -13.45 -0.45 -2.62
C ALA A 55 -14.37 -1.61 -2.19
N ALA A 56 -13.94 -2.45 -1.25
CA ALA A 56 -14.77 -3.51 -0.69
C ALA A 56 -15.83 -2.96 0.27
N ILE A 57 -15.46 -2.00 1.14
CA ILE A 57 -16.38 -1.31 2.04
C ILE A 57 -17.46 -0.58 1.24
N GLU A 58 -17.09 0.14 0.18
CA GLU A 58 -18.02 0.87 -0.68
C GLU A 58 -19.02 -0.07 -1.36
N ARG A 59 -18.54 -1.19 -1.93
CA ARG A 59 -19.43 -2.21 -2.53
C ARG A 59 -20.40 -2.80 -1.51
N ARG A 60 -19.94 -3.07 -0.29
CA ARG A 60 -20.77 -3.59 0.80
C ARG A 60 -21.82 -2.59 1.26
N LEU A 61 -21.49 -1.30 1.32
CA LEU A 61 -22.46 -0.26 1.66
C LEU A 61 -23.52 -0.12 0.57
N LYS A 62 -23.11 -0.07 -0.72
CA LYS A 62 -24.03 0.00 -1.87
C LYS A 62 -24.98 -1.20 -1.93
N SER A 63 -24.50 -2.41 -1.69
CA SER A 63 -25.36 -3.60 -1.66
C SER A 63 -26.37 -3.60 -0.50
N ARG A 64 -26.01 -3.08 0.68
CA ARG A 64 -26.94 -2.95 1.81
C ARG A 64 -28.06 -1.94 1.56
N VAL A 65 -27.76 -0.84 0.86
CA VAL A 65 -28.79 0.13 0.45
C VAL A 65 -29.74 -0.50 -0.57
N GLN A 66 -29.24 -1.28 -1.51
CA GLN A 66 -30.07 -2.01 -2.50
C GLN A 66 -31.00 -3.04 -1.86
N VAL A 67 -30.53 -3.78 -0.84
CA VAL A 67 -31.33 -4.81 -0.15
C VAL A 67 -32.46 -4.20 0.69
N ARG A 68 -32.26 -3.02 1.28
CA ARG A 68 -33.32 -2.29 2.01
C ARG A 68 -34.32 -1.58 1.09
N GLY A 69 -34.03 -1.46 -0.20
CA GLY A 69 -34.88 -0.78 -1.19
C GLY A 69 -36.05 -1.60 -1.73
N ARG A 70 -36.30 -2.83 -1.26
CA ARG A 70 -37.49 -3.61 -1.61
C ARG A 70 -38.60 -3.41 -0.58
N PHE A 71 -39.22 -2.23 -0.59
CA PHE A 71 -40.55 -2.05 0.00
C PHE A 71 -41.56 -2.11 -1.15
N GLN A 72 -42.22 -3.26 -1.31
CA GLN A 72 -43.41 -3.35 -2.15
C GLN A 72 -44.61 -3.04 -1.26
N PRO A 73 -45.35 -1.94 -1.48
CA PRO A 73 -46.67 -1.82 -0.90
C PRO A 73 -47.56 -2.86 -1.60
N ALA A 74 -48.18 -3.74 -0.82
CA ALA A 74 -49.24 -4.60 -1.31
C ALA A 74 -50.48 -3.72 -1.53
N GLU A 75 -50.97 -3.68 -2.77
CA GLU A 75 -52.34 -3.29 -3.11
C GLU A 75 -53.14 -4.55 -3.42
#